data_AF-A0A4R5PK69-F1
#
_entry.id   AF-A0A4R5PK69-F1
#
_cell.length_a   1.000
_cell.length_b   1.000
_cell.length_c   1.000
_cell.angle_alpha   90.00
_cell.angle_beta   90.00
_cell.angle_gamma   90.00
#
_symmetry.space_group_name_H-M   'P 1'
#
loop_
_entity.id
_entity.type
_entity.pdbx_description
1 polymer ?
#
loop_
_entity_poly.entity_id
_entity_poly.type
_entity_poly.pdbx_seq_one_letter_code
_entity_poly.pdbx_strand_id
1 'polypeptide(L)'
;MNIFQKIAARDHDDAMRLGKPSKDEAALNRRLTFFSNMTGGKGFRMPPKDPKTDADNMTRADRRRAANARVNWHPAVPAQHLHCAARRRAA
;
A
#
# COMPACT_ATOMS: atom_id res chain seq x y z
N MET A 1 6.31 18.87 32.14
CA MET A 1 6.11 19.60 30.87
C MET A 1 5.38 20.90 31.16
N ASN A 2 5.99 22.05 30.86
CA ASN A 2 5.41 23.37 31.14
C ASN A 2 4.29 23.72 30.12
N ILE A 3 3.54 24.80 30.37
CA ILE A 3 2.41 25.19 29.51
C ILE A 3 2.85 25.59 28.09
N PHE A 4 4.00 26.26 27.96
CA PHE A 4 4.55 26.66 26.66
C PHE A 4 4.93 25.45 25.81
N GLN A 5 5.51 24.42 26.42
CA GLN A 5 5.82 23.15 25.77
C GLN A 5 4.55 22.45 25.28
N LYS A 6 3.45 22.49 26.06
CA LYS A 6 2.16 21.92 25.64
C LYS A 6 1.58 22.66 24.43
N ILE A 7 1.65 23.99 24.42
CA ILE A 7 1.17 24.81 23.31
C ILE A 7 2.02 24.53 22.06
N ALA A 8 3.34 24.54 22.20
CA ALA A 8 4.27 24.25 21.10
C ALA A 8 4.05 22.84 20.52
N ALA A 9 3.84 21.83 21.37
CA ALA A 9 3.55 20.47 20.93
C ALA A 9 2.23 20.39 20.14
N ARG A 10 1.17 21.07 20.60
CA ARG A 10 -0.12 21.10 19.90
C ARG A 10 -0.04 21.79 18.53
N ASP A 11 0.71 22.88 18.45
CA ASP A 11 0.97 23.57 17.19
C ASP A 11 1.79 22.70 16.23
N HIS A 12 2.76 21.96 16.75
CA HIS A 12 3.53 21.01 15.97
C HIS A 12 2.63 19.90 15.41
N ASP A 13 1.78 19.30 16.23
CA ASP A 13 0.84 18.25 15.81
C ASP A 13 -0.10 18.76 14.71
N ASP A 14 -0.59 20.00 14.86
CA ASP A 14 -1.48 20.63 13.87
C ASP A 14 -0.77 20.86 12.52
N ALA A 15 0.53 21.18 12.53
CA ALA A 15 1.33 21.34 11.30
C ALA A 15 1.65 20.00 10.62
N MET A 16 1.86 18.93 11.39
CA MET A 16 2.20 17.59 10.86
C MET A 16 1.00 16.84 10.28
N ARG A 17 -0.21 17.09 10.79
CA ARG A 17 -1.38 16.24 10.48
C ARG A 17 -2.02 16.59 9.13
N LEU A 18 -2.05 15.62 8.23
CA LEU A 18 -2.81 15.71 6.97
C LEU A 18 -4.31 15.84 7.23
N GLY A 19 -4.99 16.69 6.46
CA GLY A 19 -6.45 16.89 6.54
C GLY A 19 -6.94 17.91 7.58
N LYS A 20 -6.08 18.44 8.46
CA LYS A 20 -6.46 19.59 9.30
C LYS A 20 -6.38 20.90 8.51
N PRO A 21 -7.39 21.79 8.60
CA PRO A 21 -7.30 23.12 8.02
C PRO A 21 -6.22 23.95 8.71
N SER A 22 -5.50 24.76 7.94
CA SER A 22 -4.56 25.74 8.48
C SER A 22 -5.33 26.86 9.16
N LYS A 23 -4.88 27.29 10.35
CA LYS A 23 -5.53 28.36 11.12
C LYS A 23 -5.13 29.75 10.62
N ASP A 24 -3.90 29.88 10.17
CA ASP A 24 -3.28 31.12 9.73
C ASP A 24 -2.21 30.84 8.65
N GLU A 25 -1.70 31.91 8.04
CA GLU A 25 -0.65 31.84 7.04
C GLU A 25 0.67 31.28 7.62
N ALA A 26 0.99 31.62 8.86
CA ALA A 26 2.18 31.11 9.53
C ALA A 26 2.14 29.59 9.75
N ALA A 27 0.98 28.99 10.07
CA ALA A 27 0.83 27.54 10.11
C ALA A 27 0.99 26.91 8.72
N LEU A 28 0.51 27.58 7.67
CA LEU A 28 0.65 27.10 6.30
C LEU A 28 2.14 27.07 5.88
N ASN A 29 2.89 28.13 6.17
CA ASN A 29 4.33 28.19 5.93
C ASN A 29 5.09 27.13 6.73
N ARG A 30 4.82 26.98 8.04
CA ARG A 30 5.41 25.91 8.87
C ARG A 30 5.18 24.52 8.28
N ARG A 31 3.96 24.28 7.80
CA ARG A 31 3.57 23.00 7.16
C ARG A 31 4.27 22.77 5.83
N LEU A 32 4.39 23.80 4.99
CA LEU A 32 5.15 23.72 3.72
C LEU A 32 6.61 23.40 3.98
N THR A 33 7.25 24.11 4.91
CA THR A 33 8.63 23.85 5.30
C THR A 33 8.79 22.43 5.86
N PHE A 34 7.87 21.99 6.72
CA PHE A 34 7.90 20.66 7.30
C PHE A 34 7.84 19.55 6.23
N PHE A 35 6.89 19.63 5.30
CA PHE A 35 6.76 18.62 4.24
C PHE A 35 7.86 18.72 3.17
N SER A 36 8.34 19.93 2.89
CA SER A 36 9.52 20.11 2.02
C SER A 36 10.74 19.42 2.62
N ASN A 37 11.01 19.63 3.92
CA ASN A 37 12.12 18.98 4.62
C ASN A 37 11.94 17.46 4.66
N MET A 38 10.73 16.96 4.95
CA MET A 38 10.44 15.52 4.99
C MET A 38 10.67 14.84 3.64
N THR A 39 10.32 15.51 2.54
CA THR A 39 10.43 14.96 1.18
C THR A 39 11.77 15.28 0.50
N GLY A 40 12.66 16.01 1.17
CA GLY A 40 13.89 16.53 0.58
C GLY A 40 13.63 17.45 -0.62
N GLY A 41 12.52 18.20 -0.60
CA GLY A 41 12.09 19.08 -1.69
C GLY A 41 11.54 18.37 -2.93
N LYS A 42 11.47 17.03 -2.93
CA LYS A 42 11.02 16.24 -4.10
C LYS A 42 9.51 15.97 -4.11
N GLY A 43 8.79 16.43 -3.07
CA GLY A 43 7.37 16.13 -2.89
C GLY A 43 7.11 14.67 -2.50
N PHE A 44 5.85 14.32 -2.28
CA PHE A 44 5.47 12.94 -1.96
C PHE A 44 5.64 12.03 -3.16
N ARG A 45 6.19 10.85 -2.93
CA ARG A 45 6.33 9.85 -3.99
C ARG A 45 4.95 9.39 -4.44
N MET A 46 4.64 9.66 -5.70
CA MET A 46 3.47 9.08 -6.36
C MET A 46 3.82 7.66 -6.82
N PRO A 47 2.94 6.67 -6.60
CA PRO A 47 3.11 5.37 -7.25
C PRO A 47 3.04 5.55 -8.78
N PRO A 48 3.80 4.77 -9.55
CA PRO A 48 3.68 4.78 -11.00
C PRO A 48 2.27 4.37 -11.41
N LYS A 49 1.76 4.98 -12.49
CA LYS A 49 0.41 4.70 -13.02
C LYS A 49 0.26 3.22 -13.38
N ASP A 50 1.28 2.68 -14.03
CA ASP A 50 1.33 1.28 -14.44
C ASP A 50 2.36 0.51 -13.59
N PRO A 51 2.07 -0.75 -13.24
CA PRO A 51 3.02 -1.59 -12.53
C PRO A 51 4.27 -1.79 -13.38
N LYS A 52 5.44 -1.65 -12.75
CA LYS A 52 6.72 -1.92 -13.39
C LYS A 52 6.75 -3.37 -13.90
N THR A 53 7.05 -3.54 -15.18
CA THR A 53 7.44 -4.81 -15.79
C THR A 53 8.96 -4.97 -15.71
N ASP A 54 9.42 -6.19 -15.41
CA ASP A 54 10.84 -6.53 -15.47
C ASP A 54 11.21 -6.99 -16.89
N ALA A 55 12.47 -7.39 -17.12
CA ALA A 55 12.96 -7.84 -18.44
C ALA A 55 12.12 -8.98 -19.05
N ASP A 56 11.47 -9.77 -18.21
CA ASP A 56 10.59 -10.88 -18.61
C ASP A 56 9.16 -10.43 -18.98
N ASN A 57 8.91 -9.13 -19.10
CA ASN A 57 7.59 -8.51 -19.34
C ASN A 57 6.51 -8.87 -18.30
N MET A 58 6.91 -9.42 -17.15
CA MET A 58 6.00 -9.77 -16.06
C MET A 58 6.07 -8.75 -14.94
N THR A 59 4.93 -8.42 -14.36
CA THR A 59 4.89 -7.66 -13.11
C THR A 59 5.24 -8.57 -11.92
N ARG A 60 5.59 -7.99 -10.77
CA ARG A 60 5.73 -8.75 -9.50
C ARG A 60 4.47 -9.56 -9.16
N ALA A 61 3.29 -9.00 -9.45
CA ALA A 61 2.02 -9.66 -9.18
C ALA A 61 1.81 -10.89 -10.07
N ASP A 62 2.26 -10.83 -11.32
CA ASP A 62 2.18 -11.96 -12.26
C ASP A 62 3.11 -13.09 -11.85
N ARG A 63 4.34 -12.76 -11.44
CA ARG A 63 5.26 -13.76 -10.87
C ARG A 63 4.69 -14.45 -9.65
N ARG A 64 4.03 -13.72 -8.75
CA ARG A 64 3.33 -14.30 -7.60
C ARG A 64 2.17 -15.20 -8.04
N ARG A 65 1.37 -14.77 -9.03
CA ARG A 65 0.27 -15.58 -9.58
C ARG A 65 0.77 -16.87 -10.23
N ALA A 66 1.86 -16.80 -11.00
CA ALA A 66 2.50 -17.96 -11.62
C ALA A 66 3.05 -18.93 -10.56
N ALA A 67 3.69 -18.43 -9.51
CA ALA A 67 4.17 -19.26 -8.41
C ALA A 67 3.01 -19.97 -7.69
N ASN A 68 1.92 -19.25 -7.39
CA ASN A 68 0.74 -19.84 -6.77
C ASN A 68 0.07 -20.87 -7.68
N ALA A 69 0.00 -20.63 -8.99
CA ALA A 69 -0.56 -21.58 -9.94
C ALA A 69 0.27 -22.88 -10.00
N ARG A 70 1.60 -22.79 -9.87
CA ARG A 70 2.48 -23.97 -9.78
C ARG A 70 2.28 -24.75 -8.48
N VAL A 71 2.16 -24.05 -7.35
CA VAL A 71 1.96 -24.68 -6.03
C VAL A 71 0.59 -25.33 -5.93
N ASN A 72 -0.44 -24.65 -6.38
CA ASN A 72 -1.83 -25.12 -6.34
C ASN A 72 -2.20 -25.97 -7.56
N TRP A 73 -1.20 -26.39 -8.34
CA TRP A 73 -1.44 -27.26 -9.47
C TRP A 73 -1.83 -28.63 -8.96
N HIS A 74 -3.09 -28.99 -9.18
CA HIS A 74 -3.58 -30.34 -8.94
C HIS A 74 -3.81 -31.01 -10.31
N PRO A 75 -3.18 -32.16 -10.58
CA PRO A 75 -3.52 -32.92 -11.76
C PRO A 75 -4.99 -33.34 -11.68
N ALA A 76 -5.64 -33.46 -12.84
CA ALA A 76 -7.00 -34.01 -12.91
C ALA A 76 -7.00 -35.39 -12.26
N VAL A 77 -7.77 -35.55 -11.19
CA VAL A 77 -7.87 -36.81 -10.46
C VAL A 77 -8.81 -37.73 -11.24
N PRO A 78 -8.36 -38.94 -11.65
CA PRO A 78 -9.22 -39.90 -12.33
C PRO A 78 -10.48 -40.19 -11.52
N ALA A 79 -11.62 -40.40 -12.18
CA ALA A 79 -12.93 -40.56 -11.52
C ALA A 79 -12.95 -41.68 -10.46
N GLN A 80 -12.13 -42.73 -10.65
CA GLN A 80 -11.97 -43.84 -9.70
C GLN A 80 -11.41 -43.43 -8.33
N HIS A 81 -10.68 -42.32 -8.25
CA HIS A 81 -10.09 -41.78 -7.01
C HIS A 81 -10.92 -40.64 -6.40
N LEU A 82 -12.00 -40.20 -7.06
CA LEU A 82 -12.93 -39.23 -6.49
C LEU A 82 -13.76 -39.87 -5.36
N HIS A 83 -14.21 -39.09 -4.38
CA HIS A 83 -15.14 -39.58 -3.35
C HIS A 83 -16.50 -39.94 -3.96
N CYS A 84 -17.26 -40.85 -3.34
CA CYS A 84 -18.52 -41.37 -3.89
C CYS A 84 -19.55 -40.28 -4.25
N ALA A 85 -19.62 -39.21 -3.44
CA ALA A 85 -20.49 -38.05 -3.69
C ALA A 85 -20.04 -37.21 -4.91
N ALA A 86 -18.73 -37.12 -5.15
CA ALA A 86 -18.19 -36.38 -6.30
C ALA A 86 -18.39 -37.17 -7.61
N ARG A 87 -18.27 -38.51 -7.58
CA ARG A 87 -18.54 -39.38 -8.74
C ARG A 87 -19.99 -39.27 -9.22
N ARG A 88 -20.96 -39.24 -8.30
CA ARG A 88 -22.40 -39.15 -8.62
C ARG A 88 -22.81 -37.83 -9.27
N ARG A 89 -22.04 -36.75 -9.10
CA ARG A 89 -22.33 -35.43 -9.71
C ARG A 89 -21.77 -35.27 -11.13
N ALA A 90 -20.83 -36.14 -11.52
CA ALA A 90 -20.14 -36.07 -12.81
C ALA A 90 -20.68 -37.05 -13.86
N ALA A 91 -21.66 -37.90 -13.47
CA ALA A 91 -22.43 -38.79 -14.34
C ALA A 91 -23.78 -38.16 -14.64
#